data_AF-A0A354T6J9-F1
#
_entry.id   AF-A0A354T6J9-F1
#
_cell.length_a   1.000
_cell.length_b   1.000
_cell.length_c   1.000
_cell.angle_alpha   90.00
_cell.angle_beta   90.00
_cell.angle_gamma   90.00
#
_symmetry.space_group_name_H-M   'P 1'
#
loop_
_entity.id
_entity.type
_entity.pdbx_description
1 polymer ?
#
loop_
_entity_poly.entity_id
_entity_poly.type
_entity_poly.pdbx_seq_one_letter_code
_entity_poly.pdbx_strand_id
1 'polypeptide(L)'
;MLDIILAKGWIQPTETVKLQSLGITLGDAFVQKFGFEWVAVEDAFGRDPALRVPNTTIIMFPLTMISKRVERGEEVDVYAIFAGVAKKVEELRPQFAQL
;
A
#
# COMPACT_ATOMS: atom_id res chain seq x y z
N MET A 1 -15.41 1.20 -1.74
CA MET A 1 -15.49 1.00 -3.20
C MET A 1 -14.42 0.04 -3.72
N LEU A 2 -13.14 0.16 -3.32
CA LEU A 2 -12.08 -0.80 -3.72
C LEU A 2 -12.40 -2.25 -3.34
N ASP A 3 -12.92 -2.44 -2.13
CA ASP A 3 -13.42 -3.70 -1.59
C ASP A 3 -14.44 -4.38 -2.52
N ILE A 4 -15.38 -3.62 -3.08
CA ILE A 4 -16.38 -4.14 -4.02
C ILE A 4 -15.73 -4.59 -5.32
N ILE A 5 -14.81 -3.81 -5.88
CA ILE A 5 -14.11 -4.15 -7.13
C ILE A 5 -13.39 -5.50 -6.98
N LEU A 6 -12.70 -5.68 -5.85
CA LEU A 6 -11.95 -6.90 -5.54
C LEU A 6 -12.88 -8.08 -5.24
N ALA A 7 -13.89 -7.89 -4.39
CA ALA A 7 -14.84 -8.95 -4.04
C ALA A 7 -15.66 -9.46 -5.25
N LYS A 8 -15.88 -8.61 -6.26
CA LYS A 8 -16.58 -8.99 -7.49
C LYS A 8 -15.65 -9.54 -8.58
N GLY A 9 -14.33 -9.52 -8.38
CA GLY A 9 -13.37 -10.02 -9.37
C GLY A 9 -13.45 -9.29 -10.71
N TRP A 10 -13.79 -7.99 -10.72
CA TRP A 10 -13.92 -7.21 -11.96
C TRP A 10 -12.60 -6.97 -12.68
N ILE A 11 -11.48 -7.17 -11.99
CA ILE A 11 -10.12 -7.07 -12.52
C ILE A 11 -9.49 -8.46 -12.43
N GLN A 12 -9.01 -8.97 -13.55
CA GLN A 12 -8.37 -10.28 -13.63
C GLN A 12 -7.00 -10.28 -12.95
N PRO A 13 -6.52 -11.42 -12.44
CA PRO A 13 -5.18 -11.53 -11.84
C PRO A 13 -4.04 -11.12 -12.77
N THR A 14 -4.23 -11.21 -14.09
CA THR A 14 -3.23 -10.83 -15.10
C THR A 14 -3.26 -9.34 -15.45
N GLU A 15 -4.23 -8.57 -14.96
CA GLU A 15 -4.37 -7.14 -15.21
C GLU A 15 -3.59 -6.31 -14.18
N THR A 16 -2.28 -6.60 -14.03
CA THR A 16 -1.41 -6.04 -12.98
C THR A 16 -1.48 -4.52 -12.89
N VAL A 17 -1.49 -3.79 -14.01
CA VAL A 17 -1.56 -2.31 -14.00
C VAL A 17 -2.86 -1.80 -13.35
N LYS A 18 -3.99 -2.47 -13.59
CA LYS A 18 -5.28 -2.09 -12.97
C LYS A 18 -5.25 -2.41 -11.48
N LEU A 19 -4.70 -3.56 -11.09
CA LEU A 19 -4.55 -3.94 -9.68
C LEU A 19 -3.61 -2.99 -8.92
N GLN A 20 -2.50 -2.59 -9.55
CA GLN A 20 -1.58 -1.61 -8.99
C GLN A 20 -2.21 -0.22 -8.88
N SER A 21 -3.11 0.15 -9.80
CA SER A 21 -3.90 1.38 -9.68
C SER A 21 -4.77 1.38 -8.42
N LEU A 22 -5.33 0.22 -8.02
CA LEU A 22 -6.00 0.10 -6.72
C LEU A 22 -5.03 0.28 -5.55
N GLY A 23 -3.79 -0.17 -5.69
CA GLY A 23 -2.70 0.07 -4.73
C GLY A 23 -2.41 1.56 -4.54
N ILE A 24 -2.43 2.37 -5.61
CA ILE A 24 -2.30 3.82 -5.51
C ILE A 24 -3.46 4.42 -4.70
N THR A 25 -4.71 4.04 -4.98
CA THR A 25 -5.86 4.55 -4.22
C THR A 25 -5.83 4.11 -2.75
N LEU A 26 -5.33 2.90 -2.44
CA LEU A 26 -5.06 2.48 -1.07
C LEU A 26 -3.99 3.39 -0.42
N GLY A 27 -2.94 3.76 -1.16
CA GLY A 27 -1.93 4.71 -0.72
C GLY A 27 -2.53 6.07 -0.36
N ASP A 28 -3.40 6.61 -1.22
CA ASP A 28 -4.08 7.88 -0.96
C ASP A 28 -4.96 7.84 0.29
N ALA A 29 -5.55 6.69 0.62
CA ALA A 29 -6.28 6.52 1.87
C ALA A 29 -5.36 6.66 3.09
N PHE A 30 -4.11 6.18 3.04
CA PHE A 30 -3.14 6.36 4.12
C PHE A 30 -2.70 7.82 4.24
N VAL A 31 -2.46 8.50 3.11
CA VAL A 31 -2.15 9.94 3.08
C VAL A 31 -3.26 10.73 3.75
N GLN A 32 -4.51 10.51 3.34
CA GLN A 32 -5.67 11.24 3.87
C GLN A 32 -5.91 10.96 5.36
N LYS A 33 -5.71 9.72 5.82
CA LYS A 33 -6.04 9.32 7.19
C LYS A 33 -4.93 9.62 8.20
N PHE A 34 -3.67 9.45 7.80
CA PHE A 34 -2.52 9.47 8.71
C PHE A 34 -1.47 10.52 8.35
N GLY A 35 -1.67 11.28 7.27
CA GLY A 35 -0.72 12.30 6.82
C GLY A 35 0.58 11.70 6.29
N PHE A 36 0.56 10.47 5.77
CA PHE A 36 1.72 9.89 5.09
C PHE A 36 2.05 10.68 3.82
N GLU A 37 3.28 10.55 3.33
CA GLU A 37 3.77 11.37 2.22
C GLU A 37 4.19 10.50 1.05
N TRP A 38 3.65 10.78 -0.14
CA TRP A 38 4.16 10.17 -1.37
C TRP A 38 5.58 10.64 -1.64
N VAL A 39 6.47 9.66 -1.77
CA VAL A 39 7.85 9.83 -2.15
C VAL A 39 8.15 8.89 -3.31
N ALA A 40 9.20 9.20 -4.05
CA ALA A 40 9.71 8.28 -5.06
C ALA A 40 11.06 7.75 -4.59
N VAL A 41 11.15 6.44 -4.45
CA VAL A 41 12.35 5.73 -3.99
C VAL A 41 13.10 5.26 -5.22
N GLU A 42 14.36 5.66 -5.33
CA GLU A 42 15.24 5.26 -6.44
C GLU A 42 16.17 4.14 -5.98
N ASP A 43 16.25 3.07 -6.77
CA ASP A 43 17.23 1.99 -6.60
C ASP A 43 17.95 1.68 -7.93
N ALA A 44 18.76 0.63 -7.95
CA ALA A 44 19.55 0.24 -9.12
C ALA A 44 18.69 -0.21 -10.33
N PHE A 45 17.41 -0.48 -10.12
CA PHE A 45 16.49 -1.02 -11.13
C PHE A 45 15.41 -0.03 -11.55
N GLY A 46 15.22 1.07 -10.83
CA GLY A 46 14.31 2.13 -11.24
C GLY A 46 13.85 3.04 -10.10
N ARG A 47 12.71 3.69 -10.33
CA ARG A 47 12.08 4.63 -9.40
C ARG A 47 10.66 4.16 -9.09
N ASP A 48 10.42 3.80 -7.84
CA ASP A 48 9.13 3.27 -7.39
C ASP A 48 8.40 4.29 -6.50
N PRO A 49 7.08 4.48 -6.68
CA PRO A 49 6.27 5.28 -5.78
C PRO A 49 6.07 4.55 -4.45
N ALA A 50 6.33 5.26 -3.35
CA ALA A 50 6.20 4.74 -2.00
C ALA A 50 5.60 5.81 -1.08
N LEU A 51 5.16 5.39 0.11
CA LEU A 51 4.77 6.29 1.18
C LEU A 51 5.83 6.32 2.26
N ARG A 52 6.17 7.52 2.71
CA ARG A 52 6.94 7.77 3.93
C ARG A 52 6.01 8.06 5.09
N VAL A 53 6.27 7.41 6.22
CA VAL A 53 5.60 7.73 7.48
C VAL A 53 6.29 8.93 8.13
N PRO A 54 5.56 10.01 8.49
CA PRO A 54 6.17 11.23 9.02
C PRO A 54 7.03 10.97 10.27
N ASN A 55 8.15 11.70 10.37
CA ASN A 55 9.10 11.62 11.48
C ASN A 55 9.73 10.23 11.70
N THR A 56 9.73 9.38 10.66
CA THR A 56 10.36 8.07 10.71
C THR A 56 11.12 7.77 9.42
N THR A 57 11.96 6.74 9.46
CA THR A 57 12.56 6.13 8.27
C THR A 57 11.68 5.04 7.62
N ILE A 58 10.44 4.85 8.09
CA ILE A 58 9.54 3.81 7.57
C ILE A 58 9.05 4.21 6.17
N ILE A 59 9.31 3.33 5.21
CA ILE A 59 8.81 3.39 3.83
C ILE A 59 7.91 2.19 3.56
N MET A 60 6.79 2.42 2.88
CA MET A 60 5.86 1.37 2.46
C MET A 60 5.48 1.50 0.99
N PHE A 61 5.23 0.37 0.34
CA PHE A 61 5.01 0.30 -1.11
C PHE A 61 3.56 -0.15 -1.41
N PRO A 62 2.57 0.75 -1.27
CA PRO A 62 1.15 0.40 -1.43
C PRO A 62 0.82 -0.08 -2.86
N LEU A 63 1.58 0.36 -3.87
CA LEU A 63 1.42 0.00 -5.28
C LEU A 63 1.22 -1.51 -5.48
N THR A 64 2.03 -2.35 -4.82
CA THR A 64 2.01 -3.80 -5.03
C THR A 64 1.30 -4.58 -3.92
N MET A 65 0.75 -3.91 -2.91
CA MET A 65 0.09 -4.59 -1.78
C MET A 65 -1.13 -5.41 -2.21
N ILE A 66 -1.92 -4.88 -3.16
CA ILE A 66 -3.12 -5.56 -3.67
C ILE A 66 -2.74 -6.55 -4.77
N SER A 67 -1.98 -6.12 -5.78
CA SER A 67 -1.69 -6.94 -6.96
C SER A 67 -1.04 -8.27 -6.61
N LYS A 68 -0.03 -8.27 -5.73
CA LYS A 68 0.69 -9.49 -5.31
C LYS A 68 -0.21 -10.54 -4.67
N ARG A 69 -1.31 -10.13 -4.03
CA ARG A 69 -2.26 -11.04 -3.38
C ARG A 69 -3.21 -11.64 -4.40
N VAL A 70 -3.82 -10.78 -5.24
CA VAL A 70 -4.72 -11.22 -6.31
C VAL A 70 -3.99 -12.15 -7.30
N GLU A 71 -2.76 -11.81 -7.68
CA GLU A 71 -1.90 -12.62 -8.57
C GLU A 71 -1.60 -14.02 -7.99
N ARG A 72 -1.59 -14.16 -6.66
CA ARG A 72 -1.42 -15.45 -5.96
C ARG A 72 -2.75 -16.17 -5.69
N GLY A 73 -3.87 -15.63 -6.14
CA GLY A 73 -5.21 -16.18 -5.88
C GLY A 73 -5.68 -16.03 -4.44
N GLU A 74 -5.10 -15.08 -3.69
CA GLU A 74 -5.51 -14.78 -2.32
C GLU A 74 -6.77 -13.91 -2.31
N GLU A 75 -7.66 -14.13 -1.34
CA GLU A 75 -8.72 -13.18 -1.04
C GLU A 75 -8.14 -11.90 -0.43
N VAL A 76 -8.65 -10.75 -0.88
CA VAL A 76 -8.14 -9.44 -0.48
C VAL A 76 -9.20 -8.68 0.30
N ASP A 77 -9.03 -8.62 1.62
CA ASP A 77 -9.76 -7.69 2.48
C ASP A 77 -8.98 -6.37 2.60
N VAL A 78 -9.47 -5.35 1.90
CA VAL A 78 -8.86 -4.01 1.87
C VAL A 78 -8.86 -3.35 3.25
N TYR A 79 -9.92 -3.53 4.03
CA TYR A 79 -10.01 -2.91 5.36
C TYR A 79 -9.05 -3.60 6.33
N ALA A 80 -8.93 -4.92 6.26
CA ALA A 80 -7.95 -5.67 7.05
C ALA A 80 -6.51 -5.29 6.69
N ILE A 81 -6.20 -5.13 5.39
CA ILE A 81 -4.88 -4.64 4.96
C ILE A 81 -4.63 -3.24 5.53
N PHE A 82 -5.58 -2.32 5.37
CA PHE A 82 -5.43 -0.95 5.83
C PHE A 82 -5.21 -0.86 7.34
N ALA A 83 -6.07 -1.51 8.12
CA ALA A 83 -5.98 -1.53 9.58
C ALA A 83 -4.72 -2.26 10.06
N GLY A 84 -4.36 -3.37 9.43
CA GLY A 84 -3.17 -4.15 9.77
C GLY A 84 -1.88 -3.39 9.51
N VAL A 85 -1.77 -2.70 8.38
CA VAL A 85 -0.61 -1.87 8.06
C VAL A 85 -0.53 -0.68 9.01
N ALA A 86 -1.64 0.02 9.27
CA ALA A 86 -1.66 1.13 10.22
C ALA A 86 -1.21 0.69 11.62
N LYS A 87 -1.74 -0.43 12.13
CA LYS A 87 -1.31 -1.02 13.40
C LYS A 87 0.19 -1.33 13.38
N LYS A 88 0.69 -1.94 12.30
CA LYS A 88 2.10 -2.30 12.20
C LYS A 88 3.01 -1.08 12.18
N VAL A 89 2.62 -0.02 11.49
CA VAL A 89 3.35 1.25 11.49
C VAL A 89 3.44 1.83 12.89
N GLU A 90 2.34 1.87 13.65
CA GLU A 90 2.34 2.36 15.03
C GLU A 90 3.25 1.53 15.95
N GLU A 91 3.24 0.20 15.82
CA GLU A 91 4.14 -0.69 16.58
C GLU A 91 5.63 -0.44 16.27
N LEU A 92 5.96 -0.16 15.00
CA LEU A 92 7.32 0.03 14.55
C LEU A 92 7.82 1.47 14.73
N ARG A 93 6.92 2.45 14.81
CA ARG A 93 7.27 3.88 14.87
C ARG A 93 8.35 4.21 15.91
N PRO A 94 8.31 3.71 17.16
CA PRO A 94 9.35 4.01 18.15
C PRO A 94 10.76 3.55 17.74
N GLN A 95 10.87 2.50 16.94
CA GLN A 95 12.15 1.90 16.54
C GLN A 95 12.81 2.66 15.38
N PHE A 96 12.00 3.36 14.59
CA PHE A 96 12.43 4.03 13.37
C PHE A 96 12.20 5.55 13.42
N ALA A 97 11.91 6.09 14.61
CA ALA A 97 11.78 7.53 14.82
C ALA A 97 13.08 8.24 14.45
N GLN A 98 12.96 9.34 13.71
CA GLN A 98 14.09 10.22 13.45
C GLN A 98 14.31 11.11 14.68
N LEU A 99 15.57 11.22 15.12
CA LEU A 99 16.00 12.04 16.26
C LEU A 99 15.76 13.53 16.01
#